data_AF-A0A101ARD0-F1
#
_entry.id   AF-A0A101ARD0-F1
#
_cell.length_a   1.000
_cell.length_b   1.000
_cell.length_c   1.000
_cell.angle_alpha   90.00
_cell.angle_beta   90.00
_cell.angle_gamma   90.00
#
_symmetry.space_group_name_H-M   'P 1'
#
loop_
_entity.id
_entity.type
_entity.pdbx_description
1 polymer ?
#
loop_
_entity_poly.entity_id
_entity_poly.type
_entity_poly.pdbx_seq_one_letter_code
_entity_poly.pdbx_strand_id
1 'polypeptide(L)' 'MNAGSLSRDLYGFAIELRKLAYTMPGGHEDPLIRLSERMVHRFEQFKVENDHPLGDRSIEN' A
#
# COMPACT_ATOMS: atom_id res chain seq x y z
N MET A 1 1.67 18.73 0.63
CA MET A 1 1.95 17.35 0.17
C MET A 1 0.61 16.68 -0.08
N ASN A 2 0.41 16.14 -1.29
CA ASN A 2 -0.87 15.54 -1.68
C ASN A 2 -0.95 14.11 -1.11
N ALA A 3 -2.06 13.75 -0.43
CA ALA A 3 -2.20 12.45 0.22
C ALA A 3 -2.04 11.26 -0.76
N GLY A 4 -2.43 11.44 -2.02
CA GLY A 4 -2.23 10.46 -3.09
C GLY A 4 -0.78 10.29 -3.57
N SER A 5 0.08 11.29 -3.35
CA SER A 5 1.52 11.16 -3.61
C SER A 5 2.17 10.30 -2.52
N LEU A 6 1.88 10.61 -1.25
CA LEU A 6 2.44 9.91 -0.10
C LEU A 6 2.09 8.42 -0.12
N SER A 7 0.86 8.06 -0.48
CA SER A 7 0.45 6.66 -0.55
C SER A 7 1.21 5.88 -1.63
N ARG A 8 1.41 6.48 -2.81
CA ARG A 8 2.19 5.88 -3.91
C ARG A 8 3.67 5.74 -3.54
N ASP A 9 4.24 6.74 -2.88
CA ASP A 9 5.64 6.73 -2.44
C ASP A 9 5.88 5.63 -1.39
N LEU A 10 4.94 5.45 -0.45
CA LEU A 10 4.98 4.38 0.56
C LEU A 10 4.82 2.99 -0.05
N TYR A 11 4.00 2.84 -1.09
CA TYR A 11 3.90 1.59 -1.84
C TYR A 11 5.22 1.25 -2.53
N GLY A 12 5.84 2.22 -3.22
CA GLY A 12 7.14 2.03 -3.84
C GLY A 12 8.22 1.65 -2.82
N PHE A 13 8.25 2.33 -1.68
CA PHE A 13 9.16 2.01 -0.58
C PHE A 13 8.99 0.58 -0.07
N ALA A 14 7.75 0.10 0.09
CA ALA A 14 7.49 -1.27 0.51
C ALA A 14 8.09 -2.31 -0.45
N ILE A 15 7.95 -2.09 -1.77
CA ILE A 15 8.53 -2.97 -2.78
C ILE A 15 10.06 -3.01 -2.69
N GLU A 16 10.71 -1.85 -2.54
CA GLU A 16 12.16 -1.78 -2.39
C GLU A 16 12.64 -2.40 -1.08
N LEU A 17 11.87 -2.25 0.01
CA LEU A 17 12.16 -2.89 1.29
C LEU A 17 12.15 -4.43 1.17
N ARG A 18 11.20 -4.98 0.41
CA ARG A 18 11.14 -6.42 0.13
C ARG A 18 12.34 -6.90 -0.67
N LYS A 19 12.71 -6.17 -1.73
CA LYS A 19 13.89 -6.51 -2.55
C LYS A 19 15.17 -6.50 -1.73
N LEU A 20 15.33 -5.49 -0.86
CA LEU A 20 16.47 -5.37 0.03
C LEU A 20 16.55 -6.55 1.00
N ALA A 21 15.40 -6.97 1.56
CA ALA A 21 15.33 -8.12 2.46
C ALA A 21 15.89 -9.38 1.81
N TYR A 22 15.56 -9.67 0.55
CA TYR A 22 16.08 -10.83 -0.19
C TYR A 22 17.57 -10.78 -0.51
N THR A 23 18.23 -9.62 -0.33
CA THR A 23 19.69 -9.49 -0.52
C THR A 23 20.48 -9.61 0.78
N MET A 24 19.81 -9.66 1.93
CA MET A 24 20.47 -9.71 3.23
C MET A 24 20.77 -11.15 3.64
N PRO A 25 22.02 -11.49 3.99
CA PRO A 25 22.34 -12.82 4.47
C PRO A 25 21.84 -13.00 5.91
N GLY A 26 20.86 -13.90 6.08
CA GLY A 26 20.47 -14.49 7.36
C GLY A 26 19.32 -13.77 8.08
N GLY A 27 18.25 -14.52 8.38
CA GLY A 27 17.26 -14.37 9.46
C GLY A 27 16.43 -13.07 9.57
N HIS A 28 16.93 -11.95 9.09
CA HIS A 28 16.32 -10.62 9.14
C HIS A 28 15.44 -10.31 7.92
N GLU A 29 15.37 -11.25 6.97
CA GLU A 29 14.54 -11.16 5.77
C GLU A 29 13.05 -11.17 6.15
N ASP A 30 12.67 -12.03 7.09
CA ASP A 30 11.28 -12.29 7.47
C ASP A 30 10.54 -11.05 8.01
N PRO A 31 11.11 -10.27 8.94
CA PRO A 31 10.47 -9.05 9.44
C PRO A 31 10.29 -7.97 8.36
N LEU A 32 11.27 -7.83 7.47
CA LEU A 32 11.26 -6.81 6.42
C LEU A 32 10.30 -7.17 5.29
N ILE A 33 10.27 -8.45 4.90
CA ILE A 33 9.28 -8.98 3.97
C ILE A 33 7.89 -8.76 4.57
N ARG A 34 7.61 -9.23 5.79
CA ARG A 34 6.29 -9.04 6.43
C ARG A 34 5.86 -7.58 6.53
N LEU A 35 6.80 -6.67 6.83
CA LEU A 35 6.51 -5.24 6.86
C LEU A 35 6.14 -4.70 5.47
N SER A 36 6.89 -5.10 4.43
CA SER A 36 6.58 -4.71 3.05
C SER A 36 5.18 -5.15 2.62
N GLU A 37 4.76 -6.38 2.93
CA GLU A 37 3.46 -6.89 2.49
C GLU A 37 2.32 -6.16 3.18
N ARG A 38 2.48 -5.82 4.47
CA ARG A 38 1.49 -5.03 5.20
C ARG A 38 1.32 -3.64 4.60
N MET A 39 2.40 -3.00 4.16
CA MET A 39 2.32 -1.69 3.51
C MET A 39 1.63 -1.78 2.15
N VAL A 40 1.94 -2.80 1.36
CA VAL A 40 1.27 -3.08 0.07
C VAL A 40 -0.23 -3.34 0.26
N HIS A 41 -0.60 -4.24 1.18
CA HIS A 41 -2.00 -4.57 1.47
C HIS A 41 -2.78 -3.33 1.94
N ARG A 42 -2.18 -2.51 2.79
CA ARG A 42 -2.82 -1.28 3.27
C ARG A 42 -3.07 -0.30 2.12
N PHE A 43 -2.11 -0.16 1.21
CA PHE A 43 -2.27 0.68 0.03
C PHE A 43 -3.37 0.17 -0.91
N GLU A 44 -3.43 -1.15 -1.15
CA GLU A 44 -4.49 -1.75 -1.97
C GLU A 44 -5.87 -1.55 -1.37
N GLN A 45 -6.02 -1.72 -0.05
CA GLN A 45 -7.26 -1.43 0.66
C GLN A 45 -7.67 0.04 0.54
N PHE A 46 -6.73 0.98 0.70
CA PHE A 46 -7.00 2.40 0.52
C PHE A 46 -7.40 2.75 -0.91
N LYS A 47 -6.83 2.09 -1.93
CA LYS A 47 -7.27 2.28 -3.32
C LYS A 47 -8.71 1.81 -3.50
N VAL A 48 -9.06 0.62 -3.03
CA VAL A 48 -10.42 0.07 -3.17
C VAL A 48 -11.47 0.92 -2.43
N GLU A 49 -11.12 1.49 -1.28
CA GLU A 49 -12.00 2.39 -0.53
C GLU A 49 -12.20 3.76 -1.21
N ASN A 50 -11.19 4.27 -1.91
CA ASN A 50 -11.26 5.55 -2.64
C ASN A 50 -11.74 5.43 -4.09
N ASP A 51 -11.76 4.21 -4.67
CA ASP A 51 -12.33 3.90 -5.99
C ASP A 51 -13.84 3.55 -5.91
N HIS A 52 -14.50 3.69 -4.75
CA HIS A 52 -15.96 3.59 -4.68
C HIS A 52 -16.59 4.74 -5.48
N PRO A 53 -17.34 4.48 -6.56
CA PRO A 53 -17.97 5.53 -7.33
C PRO A 53 -19.04 6.19 -6.46
N LEU A 54 -18.91 7.51 -6.28
CA LEU A 54 -20.01 8.38 -5.91
C LEU A 54 -21.12 8.20 -6.95
N GLY A 55 -22.08 7.33 -6.67
CA GLY A 55 -23.02 6.93 -7.71
C GLY A 55 -24.25 6.19 -7.21
N ASP A 56 -24.81 6.60 -6.08
CA ASP A 56 -26.26 6.46 -5.89
C ASP A 56 -26.77 7.48 -4.85
N ARG A 57 -26.75 8.76 -5.24
CA ARG A 57 -27.62 9.74 -4.58
C ARG A 57 -28.87 9.84 -5.44
N SER A 58 -29.73 8.83 -5.33
CA SER A 58 -31.13 8.92 -5.74
C SER A 58 -31.73 10.13 -5.01
N ILE A 59 -31.87 11.25 -5.73
CA ILE A 59 -32.74 12.35 -5.32
C ILE A 59 -34.13 11.92 -5.76
N GLU A 60 -34.87 11.35 -4.81
CA GLU A 60 -36.31 11.15 -4.98
C GLU A 60 -36.98 12.52 -4.78
N ASN A 61 -37.64 12.99 -5.84
CA ASN A 61 -38.45 14.21 -5.88
C ASN A 61 -39.79 14.01 -5.20
#